data_AF-A0A2J8TVC7-F1
#
_entry.id   AF-A0A2J8TVC7-F1
#
_cell.length_a   1.000
_cell.length_b   1.000
_cell.length_c   1.000
_cell.angle_alpha   90.00
_cell.angle_beta   90.00
_cell.angle_gamma   90.00
#
_symmetry.space_group_name_H-M   'P 1'
#
loop_
_entity.id
_entity.type
_entity.pdbx_description
1 polymer ?
#
loop_
_entity_poly.entity_id
_entity_poly.type
_entity_poly.pdbx_seq_one_letter_code
_entity_poly.pdbx_strand_id
1 'polypeptide(L)'
;MSASRKKLAMVDENDTCLVYDIDTKELLFQEPNANSVAWNTPCEDMLCFLGGGYLNIKASTFPVHQQKLQGFVVGYSGSKIFCLHVFISAVEVPQMELQIYCIPQAWTVNKTSHPFLYGYLLISPHIRLWQPHHCL
;
A
#
# COMPACT_ATOMS: atom_id res chain seq x y z
N MET A 1 -5.62 -2.04 13.39
CA MET A 1 -6.06 -3.37 12.92
C MET A 1 -6.51 -3.24 11.48
N SER A 2 -6.33 -4.28 10.67
CA SER A 2 -6.82 -4.33 9.30
C SER A 2 -8.36 -4.33 9.24
N ALA A 3 -8.95 -4.11 8.06
CA ALA A 3 -10.39 -3.99 7.86
C ALA A 3 -11.19 -5.23 8.34
N SER A 4 -10.68 -6.42 8.07
CA SER A 4 -11.24 -7.71 8.49
C SER A 4 -10.87 -8.10 9.92
N ARG A 5 -10.00 -7.30 10.57
CA ARG A 5 -9.48 -7.53 11.93
C ARG A 5 -8.74 -8.87 12.08
N LYS A 6 -8.11 -9.34 11.01
CA LYS A 6 -7.23 -10.52 11.01
C LYS A 6 -5.76 -10.18 11.16
N LYS A 7 -5.36 -8.93 10.87
CA LYS A 7 -3.98 -8.47 10.99
C LYS A 7 -3.86 -7.32 11.98
N LEU A 8 -2.85 -7.40 12.83
CA LEU A 8 -2.48 -6.35 13.77
C LEU A 8 -1.16 -5.74 13.32
N ALA A 9 -1.15 -4.42 13.07
CA ALA A 9 0.09 -3.68 12.92
C ALA A 9 0.35 -2.88 14.19
N MET A 10 1.60 -2.84 14.63
CA MET A 10 2.05 -2.04 15.77
C MET A 10 3.49 -1.57 15.55
N VAL A 11 3.89 -0.57 16.33
CA VAL A 11 5.29 -0.15 16.46
C VAL A 11 5.74 -0.51 17.86
N ASP A 12 6.88 -1.19 17.99
CA ASP A 12 7.46 -1.56 19.29
C ASP A 12 8.40 -0.47 19.85
N GLU A 13 9.04 -0.74 20.99
CA GLU A 13 9.97 0.18 21.64
C GLU A 13 11.31 0.37 20.90
N ASN A 14 11.59 -0.47 19.91
CA ASN A 14 12.81 -0.41 19.09
C ASN A 14 12.56 0.33 17.77
N ASP A 15 11.50 1.15 17.70
CA ASP A 15 11.05 1.84 16.50
C ASP A 15 10.86 0.86 15.31
N THR A 16 10.32 -0.34 15.58
CA THR A 16 10.10 -1.36 14.57
C THR A 16 8.61 -1.56 14.30
N CYS A 17 8.20 -1.39 13.05
CA CYS A 17 6.86 -1.72 12.59
C CYS A 17 6.74 -3.24 12.43
N LEU A 18 5.78 -3.84 13.13
CA LEU A 18 5.49 -5.27 13.11
C LEU A 18 4.06 -5.50 12.67
N VAL A 19 3.84 -6.50 11.82
CA VAL A 19 2.50 -6.96 11.45
C VAL A 19 2.36 -8.43 11.79
N TYR A 20 1.37 -8.75 12.61
CA TYR A 20 1.03 -10.12 12.99
C TYR A 20 -0.28 -10.55 12.37
N ASP A 21 -0.38 -11.83 12.03
CA ASP A 21 -1.65 -12.52 11.92
C ASP A 21 -2.23 -12.74 13.32
N ILE A 22 -3.48 -12.35 13.52
CA ILE A 22 -4.12 -12.41 14.84
C ILE A 22 -4.52 -13.84 15.20
N ASP A 23 -4.85 -14.68 14.22
CA ASP A 23 -5.31 -16.04 14.45
C ASP A 23 -4.11 -16.97 14.69
N THR A 24 -3.09 -16.91 13.81
CA THR A 24 -1.91 -17.79 13.89
C THR A 24 -0.81 -17.27 14.80
N LYS A 25 -0.83 -15.96 15.14
CA LYS A 25 0.24 -15.25 15.86
C LYS A 25 1.56 -15.15 15.08
N GLU A 26 1.56 -15.47 13.80
CA GLU A 26 2.75 -15.41 12.97
C GLU A 26 3.10 -13.96 12.62
N LEU A 27 4.40 -13.66 12.60
CA LEU A 27 4.92 -12.39 12.12
C LEU A 27 4.93 -12.39 10.59
N LEU A 28 4.14 -11.50 9.99
CA LEU A 28 3.97 -11.39 8.54
C LEU A 28 4.91 -10.36 7.91
N PHE A 29 5.24 -9.30 8.65
CA PHE A 29 6.05 -8.19 8.15
C PHE A 29 6.74 -7.46 9.30
N GLN A 30 7.98 -7.04 9.06
CA GLN A 30 8.80 -6.30 10.01
C GLN A 30 9.65 -5.28 9.24
N GLU A 31 9.63 -4.02 9.68
CA GLU A 31 10.51 -2.97 9.16
C GLU A 31 11.02 -2.06 10.28
N PRO A 32 12.32 -1.75 10.34
CA PRO A 32 12.89 -0.84 11.31
C PRO A 32 12.59 0.63 10.95
N ASN A 33 12.91 1.54 11.87
CA ASN A 33 12.77 2.99 11.71
C ASN A 33 11.33 3.44 11.44
N ALA A 34 10.38 2.87 12.16
CA ALA A 34 8.98 3.29 12.16
C ALA A 34 8.61 3.89 13.52
N ASN A 35 7.89 5.01 13.51
CA ASN A 35 7.39 5.70 14.71
C ASN A 35 5.85 5.60 14.83
N SER A 36 5.15 5.29 13.74
CA SER A 36 3.70 5.21 13.67
C SER A 36 3.26 4.37 12.48
N VAL A 37 2.08 3.76 12.59
CA VAL A 37 1.52 2.89 11.58
C VAL A 37 0.01 3.03 11.50
N ALA A 38 -0.56 3.00 10.29
CA ALA A 38 -1.99 3.02 10.05
C ALA A 38 -2.38 2.07 8.91
N TRP A 39 -3.47 1.35 9.11
CA TRP A 39 -4.08 0.54 8.05
C TRP A 39 -4.98 1.39 7.17
N ASN A 40 -5.04 1.06 5.88
CA ASN A 40 -6.01 1.63 4.96
C ASN A 40 -7.39 1.05 5.28
N THR A 41 -8.29 1.90 5.79
CA THR A 41 -9.61 1.48 6.28
C THR A 41 -10.40 0.59 5.29
N PRO A 42 -10.54 0.94 4.00
CA PRO A 42 -11.21 0.09 3.01
C PRO A 42 -10.36 -1.06 2.43
N CYS A 43 -9.05 -1.12 2.65
CA CYS A 43 -8.16 -2.08 1.97
C CYS A 43 -7.36 -2.92 2.97
N GLU A 44 -7.73 -4.20 3.08
CA GLU A 44 -7.20 -5.15 4.07
C GLU A 44 -5.69 -5.37 4.02
N ASP A 45 -5.10 -5.25 2.83
CA ASP A 45 -3.71 -5.60 2.57
C ASP A 45 -2.81 -4.38 2.47
N MET A 46 -3.33 -3.19 2.76
CA MET A 46 -2.59 -1.94 2.57
C MET A 46 -2.45 -1.19 3.89
N LEU A 47 -1.22 -0.85 4.23
CA LEU A 47 -0.89 -0.02 5.38
C LEU A 47 0.15 1.02 4.99
N CYS A 48 0.31 2.01 5.84
CA CYS A 48 1.45 2.89 5.78
C CYS A 48 2.07 3.08 7.16
N PHE A 49 3.37 3.36 7.17
CA PHE A 49 4.11 3.71 8.38
C PHE A 49 5.05 4.88 8.11
N LEU A 50 5.25 5.71 9.12
CA LEU A 50 6.17 6.84 9.07
C LEU A 50 7.36 6.56 9.96
N GLY A 51 8.54 7.02 9.56
CA GLY A 51 9.74 7.01 10.38
C GLY A 51 11.00 7.17 9.54
N GLY A 52 12.13 7.50 10.18
CA GLY A 52 13.36 7.86 9.48
C GLY A 52 13.24 9.07 8.51
N GLY A 53 12.16 9.85 8.59
CA GLY A 53 11.85 10.94 7.66
C GLY A 53 11.19 10.50 6.34
N TYR A 54 10.67 9.28 6.28
CA TYR A 54 9.98 8.72 5.12
C TYR A 54 8.60 8.17 5.50
N LEU A 55 7.61 8.52 4.67
CA LEU A 55 6.34 7.81 4.59
C LEU A 55 6.55 6.56 3.72
N ASN A 56 6.20 5.41 4.28
CA ASN A 56 6.31 4.12 3.65
C ASN A 56 4.90 3.57 3.43
N ILE A 57 4.60 3.16 2.20
CA ILE A 57 3.32 2.57 1.82
C ILE A 57 3.58 1.12 1.44
N LYS A 58 3.01 0.19 2.20
CA LYS A 58 3.16 -1.26 2.01
C LYS A 58 1.82 -1.84 1.58
N ALA A 59 1.82 -2.53 0.44
CA ALA A 59 0.67 -3.26 -0.06
C ALA A 59 1.04 -4.73 -0.22
N SER A 60 0.42 -5.61 0.56
CA SER A 60 0.60 -7.07 0.49
C SER A 60 2.09 -7.47 0.35
N THR A 61 2.43 -8.27 -0.66
CA THR A 61 3.79 -8.74 -0.96
C THR A 61 4.60 -7.77 -1.83
N PHE A 62 4.02 -6.65 -2.28
CA PHE A 62 4.72 -5.73 -3.16
C PHE A 62 5.83 -4.94 -2.43
N PRO A 63 6.84 -4.43 -3.16
CA PRO A 63 7.84 -3.54 -2.59
C PRO A 63 7.20 -2.33 -1.89
N VAL A 64 7.84 -1.84 -0.83
CA VAL A 64 7.41 -0.62 -0.14
C VAL A 64 7.64 0.57 -1.06
N HIS A 65 6.61 1.40 -1.22
CA HIS A 65 6.77 2.72 -1.84
C HIS A 65 7.17 3.75 -0.78
N GLN A 66 8.15 4.59 -1.08
CA GLN A 66 8.70 5.56 -0.13
C GLN A 66 8.60 6.99 -0.65
N GLN A 67 8.13 7.89 0.20
CA GLN A 67 8.09 9.32 -0.05
C GLN A 67 8.66 10.07 1.14
N LYS A 68 9.48 11.11 0.88
CA LYS A 68 10.04 11.94 1.96
C LYS A 68 8.92 12.71 2.67
N LEU A 69 8.74 12.44 3.95
CA LEU A 69 7.73 13.06 4.80
C LEU A 69 8.09 12.89 6.27
N GLN A 70 7.94 13.94 7.06
CA GLN A 70 8.19 13.89 8.50
C GLN A 70 6.88 13.94 9.30
N GLY A 71 6.94 13.46 10.54
CA GLY A 71 5.81 13.44 11.45
C GLY A 71 5.37 12.01 11.79
N PHE A 72 4.08 11.89 12.10
CA PHE A 72 3.41 10.65 12.48
C PHE A 72 2.21 10.42 11.58
N VAL A 73 1.95 9.17 11.20
CA VAL A 73 0.68 8.83 10.55
C VAL A 73 -0.39 8.71 11.62
N VAL A 74 -1.52 9.37 11.40
CA VAL A 74 -2.67 9.33 12.31
C VAL A 74 -3.87 8.60 11.68
N GLY A 75 -3.87 8.39 10.37
CA GLY A 75 -4.90 7.60 9.70
C GLY A 75 -4.65 7.38 8.22
N TYR A 76 -5.34 6.39 7.66
CA TYR A 76 -5.28 6.07 6.23
C TYR A 76 -6.66 5.58 5.75
N SER A 77 -7.22 6.25 4.73
CA SER A 77 -8.47 5.84 4.09
C SER A 77 -8.46 6.12 2.59
N GLY A 78 -8.66 5.08 1.79
CA GLY A 78 -8.71 5.17 0.33
C GLY A 78 -7.37 5.63 -0.23
N SER A 79 -7.36 6.80 -0.87
CA SER A 79 -6.16 7.44 -1.40
C SER A 79 -5.55 8.51 -0.49
N LYS A 80 -6.08 8.71 0.73
CA LYS A 80 -5.65 9.80 1.61
C LYS A 80 -5.00 9.25 2.88
N ILE A 81 -3.76 9.64 3.11
CA ILE A 81 -3.01 9.38 4.34
C ILE A 81 -2.99 10.67 5.14
N PHE A 82 -3.42 10.61 6.39
CA PHE A 82 -3.45 11.75 7.30
C PHE A 82 -2.19 11.70 8.17
N CYS A 83 -1.36 12.73 8.08
CA CYS A 83 -0.10 12.84 8.80
C CYS A 83 -0.14 14.04 9.74
N LEU A 84 0.35 13.86 10.96
CA LEU A 84 0.57 14.91 11.94
C LEU A 84 2.06 15.25 12.00
N HIS A 85 2.39 16.49 11.68
CA HIS A 85 3.69 17.07 11.99
C HIS A 85 3.48 18.35 12.81
N VAL A 86 3.58 19.53 12.19
CA VAL A 86 3.20 20.82 12.83
C VAL A 86 1.67 21.00 12.85
N PHE A 87 1.01 20.51 11.80
CA PHE A 87 -0.45 20.47 11.65
C PHE A 87 -0.82 19.16 10.97
N ILE A 88 -2.12 18.82 10.99
CA ILE A 88 -2.62 17.65 10.26
C ILE A 88 -2.71 18.00 8.78
N SER A 89 -2.08 17.19 7.94
CA SER A 89 -2.16 17.30 6.48
C SER A 89 -2.58 15.97 5.85
N ALA A 90 -3.30 16.06 4.74
CA ALA A 90 -3.65 14.90 3.93
C ALA A 90 -2.64 14.78 2.78
N VAL A 91 -1.92 13.66 2.76
CA VAL A 91 -1.06 13.25 1.66
C VAL A 91 -1.87 12.36 0.74
N GLU A 92 -1.92 12.73 -0.54
CA GLU A 92 -2.61 11.95 -1.55
C GLU A 92 -1.65 10.92 -2.13
N VAL A 93 -2.05 9.65 -2.05
CA VAL A 93 -1.31 8.55 -2.67
C VAL A 93 -1.59 8.60 -4.17
N PRO A 94 -0.57 8.74 -5.03
CA PRO A 94 -0.74 8.80 -6.47
C PRO A 94 -1.62 7.65 -6.97
N GLN A 95 -2.67 7.98 -7.73
CA GLN A 95 -3.66 6.99 -8.18
C GLN A 95 -3.03 5.81 -8.95
N MET A 96 -1.95 6.09 -9.69
CA MET A 96 -1.15 5.08 -10.40
C MET A 96 -0.48 4.06 -9.47
N GLU A 97 -0.09 4.43 -8.26
CA GLU A 97 0.47 3.49 -7.28
C GLU A 97 -0.62 2.58 -6.73
N LEU A 98 -1.78 3.12 -6.38
CA LEU A 98 -2.94 2.34 -5.94
C LEU A 98 -3.44 1.37 -7.02
N GLN A 99 -3.43 1.80 -8.28
CA GLN A 99 -3.92 0.99 -9.38
C GLN A 99 -3.04 -0.25 -9.60
N ILE A 100 -1.71 -0.12 -9.50
CA ILE A 100 -0.78 -1.26 -9.59
C ILE A 100 -1.03 -2.27 -8.46
N TYR A 101 -1.32 -1.83 -7.23
CA TYR A 101 -1.58 -2.71 -6.09
C TYR A 101 -2.97 -3.38 -6.14
N CYS A 102 -3.98 -2.71 -6.69
CA CYS A 102 -5.35 -3.23 -6.80
C CYS A 102 -5.59 -4.11 -8.03
N ILE A 103 -4.80 -3.96 -9.12
CA ILE A 103 -4.91 -4.80 -10.33
C ILE A 103 -4.81 -6.31 -9.98
N PRO A 104 -3.80 -6.79 -9.23
CA PRO A 104 -3.70 -8.21 -8.90
C PRO A 104 -4.90 -8.77 -8.13
N GLN A 105 -5.50 -7.98 -7.22
CA GLN A 105 -6.67 -8.41 -6.44
C GLN A 105 -7.94 -8.54 -7.30
N ALA A 106 -8.08 -7.73 -8.37
CA ALA A 106 -9.17 -7.87 -9.33
C ALA A 106 -8.98 -9.06 -10.29
N TRP A 107 -7.74 -9.42 -10.61
CA TRP A 107 -7.42 -10.57 -11.46
C TRP A 107 -7.60 -11.92 -10.77
N THR A 108 -7.43 -12.02 -9.45
CA THR A 108 -7.67 -13.29 -8.71
C THR A 108 -9.14 -13.66 -8.62
N VAL A 109 -10.06 -12.68 -8.57
CA VAL A 109 -11.51 -12.92 -8.52
C VAL A 109 -12.06 -13.42 -9.85
N ASN A 110 -11.41 -13.10 -10.98
CA ASN A 110 -11.96 -13.35 -12.32
C ASN A 110 -11.41 -14.60 -13.04
N LYS A 111 -10.82 -15.56 -12.30
CA LYS A 111 -10.25 -16.79 -12.88
C LYS A 111 -11.26 -17.77 -13.50
N THR A 112 -12.55 -17.45 -13.56
CA THR A 112 -13.58 -18.31 -14.18
C THR A 112 -14.03 -17.88 -15.58
N SER A 113 -13.46 -16.85 -16.21
CA SER A 113 -13.81 -16.51 -17.59
C SER A 113 -12.60 -16.09 -18.46
N HIS A 114 -12.15 -17.07 -19.25
CA HIS A 114 -11.37 -16.99 -20.50
C HIS A 114 -9.84 -16.81 -20.43
N PRO A 115 -9.05 -17.77 -20.99
CA PRO A 115 -7.60 -17.75 -20.97
C PRO A 115 -7.03 -17.10 -22.24
N PHE A 116 -7.25 -15.81 -22.47
CA PHE A 116 -6.53 -15.11 -23.55
C PHE A 116 -6.36 -13.64 -23.17
N LEU A 117 -5.18 -13.29 -22.66
CA LEU A 117 -4.39 -12.13 -23.11
C LEU A 117 -3.06 -12.11 -22.34
N TYR A 118 -2.01 -12.30 -23.13
CA TYR A 118 -0.61 -12.29 -22.74
C TYR A 118 -0.21 -10.92 -22.16
N GLY A 119 0.51 -10.97 -21.04
CA GLY A 119 1.71 -10.17 -20.74
C GLY A 119 1.62 -8.65 -20.83
N TYR A 120 1.52 -7.99 -19.67
CA TYR A 120 2.19 -6.71 -19.44
C TYR A 120 2.78 -6.71 -18.02
N LEU A 121 4.03 -7.14 -17.94
CA LEU A 121 4.94 -6.84 -16.84
C LEU A 121 6.07 -6.00 -17.44
N LEU A 122 6.01 -4.67 -17.34
CA LEU A 122 7.19 -3.83 -17.55
C LEU A 122 7.21 -2.64 -16.59
N ILE A 123 8.41 -2.42 -16.09
CA ILE A 123 8.81 -1.64 -14.93
C ILE A 123 9.34 -0.29 -15.44
N SER A 124 8.71 0.82 -15.04
CA SER A 124 9.27 2.19 -15.03
C SER A 124 9.76 2.80 -16.38
N PRO A 125 10.27 4.06 -16.41
CA PRO A 125 9.57 5.27 -16.83
C PRO A 125 10.03 5.77 -18.22
N HIS A 126 9.20 6.54 -18.93
CA HIS A 126 9.36 6.94 -20.34
C HIS A 126 9.13 5.82 -21.36
N ILE A 127 7.94 5.77 -21.95
CA ILE A 127 7.74 5.71 -23.40
C ILE A 127 6.25 5.93 -23.72
N ARG A 128 6.03 6.73 -24.76
CA ARG A 128 4.74 7.10 -25.35
C ARG A 128 4.30 6.04 -26.37
N LEU A 129 2.98 5.84 -26.43
CA LEU A 129 2.14 5.51 -27.61
C LEU A 129 2.04 4.04 -28.07
N TRP A 130 0.80 3.56 -28.20
CA TRP A 130 0.16 3.43 -29.51
C TRP A 130 -1.37 3.37 -29.37
N GLN A 131 -2.09 4.33 -29.95
CA GLN A 131 -3.55 4.27 -30.12
C GLN A 131 -3.85 3.36 -31.31
N PRO A 132 -4.75 2.37 -31.21
CA PRO A 132 -5.38 1.84 -32.41
C PRO A 132 -6.47 2.82 -32.83
N HIS A 133 -6.17 3.64 -33.84
CA HIS A 133 -7.24 4.07 -34.74
C HIS A 133 -7.81 2.81 -35.39
N HIS A 134 -9.12 2.60 -35.29
CA HIS A 134 -10.01 2.29 -36.40
C HIS A 134 -11.44 2.34 -35.86
N CYS A 135 -12.11 3.47 -36.12
CA CYS A 135 -13.56 3.46 -36.31
C CYS A 135 -13.88 2.58 -37.53
N LEU A 136 -15.05 1.94 -37.45
CA LEU A 136 -15.75 1.17 -38.49
C LEU A 136 -15.51 1.64 -39.93
#